data_AF-A0A7W6DN75-F1
#
_entry.id   AF-A0A7W6DN75-F1
#
_cell.length_a   1.000
_cell.length_b   1.000
_cell.length_c   1.000
_cell.angle_alpha   90.00
_cell.angle_beta   90.00
_cell.angle_gamma   90.00
#
_symmetry.space_group_name_H-M   'P 1'
#
loop_
_entity.id
_entity.type
_entity.pdbx_description
1 polymer ?
#
loop_
_entity_poly.entity_id
_entity_poly.type
_entity_poly.pdbx_seq_one_letter_code
_entity_poly.pdbx_strand_id
1 'polypeptide(L)'
;MNHLKVMTIAAAGVALMTLGACDGSSGSPGGLATAVGGGTTSGGGGTSSGGGTTSGGGGTSTGGGGGTTSGGTPTGTGSLAAFDAKALNYNLLVPTATGLTGTADYAGEISMLTQANAGNTAEAVVGDLNMTVNFDAGATNPVTATAGNFAGEVNGTATSIGGTLSTANAIAGDVNSVTATSTGAGTLTSATATLRGTLSDPTGSLSGDARMILSGNLKEAGGAKMGGGHQTTITPFGGGSTIATGGSLWADK
;
A
#
# COMPACT_ATOMS: atom_id res chain seq x y z
N MET A 1 -54.02 11.85 -13.86
CA MET A 1 -53.31 10.96 -14.81
C MET A 1 -51.93 11.55 -15.05
N ASN A 2 -50.95 11.19 -14.21
CA ASN A 2 -49.56 11.67 -14.31
C ASN A 2 -48.70 10.57 -14.89
N HIS A 3 -48.17 10.79 -16.10
CA HIS A 3 -47.24 9.89 -16.75
C HIS A 3 -45.84 10.05 -16.13
N LEU A 4 -45.44 9.05 -15.35
CA LEU A 4 -44.08 8.88 -14.84
C LEU A 4 -43.20 8.32 -15.98
N LYS A 5 -42.26 9.14 -16.47
CA LYS A 5 -41.26 8.73 -17.48
C LYS A 5 -40.14 7.96 -16.76
N VAL A 6 -40.19 6.63 -16.83
CA VAL A 6 -39.09 5.76 -16.39
C VAL A 6 -37.96 5.89 -17.42
N MET A 7 -36.83 6.46 -16.99
CA MET A 7 -35.62 6.56 -17.81
C MET A 7 -34.72 5.37 -17.46
N THR A 8 -34.75 4.35 -18.31
CA THR A 8 -33.87 3.18 -18.24
C THR A 8 -32.43 3.64 -18.50
N ILE A 9 -31.57 3.59 -17.48
CA ILE A 9 -30.13 3.76 -17.66
C ILE A 9 -29.57 2.43 -18.16
N ALA A 10 -29.11 2.42 -19.40
CA ALA A 10 -28.41 1.28 -19.99
C ALA A 10 -27.09 1.03 -19.27
N ALA A 11 -26.92 -0.17 -18.73
CA ALA A 11 -25.64 -0.66 -18.24
C ALA A 11 -24.68 -0.78 -19.43
N ALA A 12 -23.63 0.04 -19.45
CA ALA A 12 -22.54 -0.12 -20.39
C ALA A 12 -21.82 -1.44 -20.06
N GLY A 13 -21.88 -2.39 -21.00
CA GLY A 13 -21.24 -3.69 -20.89
C GLY A 13 -19.73 -3.56 -20.72
N VAL A 14 -19.22 -4.22 -19.68
CA VAL A 14 -17.79 -4.50 -19.52
C VAL A 14 -17.40 -5.46 -20.65
N ALA A 15 -16.55 -4.99 -21.56
CA ALA A 15 -15.94 -5.81 -22.59
C ALA A 15 -14.93 -6.76 -21.91
N LEU A 16 -15.32 -8.01 -21.75
CA LEU A 16 -14.45 -9.12 -21.37
C LEU A 16 -13.49 -9.38 -22.55
N MET A 17 -12.25 -8.92 -22.44
CA MET A 17 -11.19 -9.21 -23.42
C MET A 17 -10.74 -10.67 -23.22
N THR A 18 -11.27 -11.57 -24.04
CA THR A 18 -10.76 -12.94 -24.17
C THR A 18 -9.40 -12.90 -24.84
N LEU A 19 -8.34 -13.26 -24.11
CA LEU A 19 -7.01 -13.51 -24.66
C LEU A 19 -7.08 -14.73 -25.59
N GLY A 20 -6.85 -14.52 -26.88
CA GLY A 20 -6.64 -15.59 -27.85
C GLY A 20 -5.33 -16.31 -27.56
N ALA A 21 -5.43 -17.62 -27.32
CA ALA A 21 -4.27 -18.51 -27.30
C ALA A 21 -3.69 -18.57 -28.72
N CYS A 22 -2.45 -18.13 -28.90
CA CYS A 22 -1.67 -18.47 -30.07
C CYS A 22 -1.07 -19.86 -29.80
N ASP A 23 -1.65 -20.88 -30.42
CA ASP A 23 -0.95 -22.15 -30.62
C ASP A 23 0.22 -21.92 -31.59
N GLY A 24 1.31 -22.66 -31.35
CA GLY A 24 2.52 -22.57 -32.13
C GLY A 24 3.44 -23.72 -31.76
N SER A 25 2.94 -24.96 -31.87
CA SER A 25 3.77 -26.16 -31.74
C SER A 25 4.00 -26.78 -33.12
N SER A 26 5.20 -26.63 -33.66
CA SER A 26 5.70 -27.50 -34.72
C SER A 26 7.16 -27.86 -34.47
N GLY A 27 7.41 -29.18 -34.39
CA GLY A 27 8.72 -29.76 -34.68
C GLY A 27 9.55 -30.28 -33.50
N SER A 28 9.28 -31.51 -33.05
CA SER A 28 10.33 -32.43 -32.56
C SER A 28 11.23 -32.87 -33.74
N PRO A 29 12.51 -33.24 -33.53
CA PRO A 29 12.79 -34.63 -33.11
C PRO A 29 14.02 -34.83 -32.18
N GLY A 30 13.90 -35.85 -31.32
CA GLY A 30 14.92 -36.90 -31.16
C GLY A 30 16.14 -36.61 -30.28
N GLY A 31 16.27 -37.36 -29.18
CA GLY A 31 17.51 -37.45 -28.42
C GLY A 31 17.40 -38.23 -27.12
N LEU A 32 17.31 -39.56 -27.24
CA LEU A 32 17.44 -40.52 -26.14
C LEU A 32 18.81 -40.35 -25.44
N ALA A 33 18.84 -40.17 -24.12
CA ALA A 33 19.99 -40.54 -23.30
C ALA A 33 19.56 -40.89 -21.87
N THR A 34 19.76 -42.16 -21.55
CA THR A 34 19.52 -42.82 -20.28
C THR A 34 20.73 -42.69 -19.36
N ALA A 35 20.53 -42.30 -18.10
CA ALA A 35 21.36 -42.62 -16.92
C ALA A 35 20.54 -42.18 -15.68
N VAL A 36 19.98 -43.03 -14.81
CA VAL A 36 20.54 -44.06 -13.90
C VAL A 36 21.57 -43.51 -12.92
N GLY A 37 21.21 -43.56 -11.63
CA GLY A 37 22.03 -43.26 -10.44
C GLY A 37 21.39 -42.16 -9.61
N GLY A 38 20.71 -42.39 -8.48
CA GLY A 38 21.06 -43.30 -7.38
C GLY A 38 21.96 -42.55 -6.41
N GLY A 39 21.42 -42.03 -5.30
CA GLY A 39 22.20 -41.31 -4.30
C GLY A 39 21.36 -40.84 -3.11
N THR A 40 21.68 -41.39 -1.95
CA THR A 40 20.93 -41.39 -0.68
C THR A 40 21.38 -40.30 0.31
N THR A 41 20.43 -39.90 1.18
CA THR A 41 20.56 -39.63 2.63
C THR A 41 21.30 -38.42 3.22
N SER A 42 20.70 -37.97 4.35
CA SER A 42 21.21 -37.21 5.50
C SER A 42 21.22 -35.68 5.35
N GLY A 43 20.80 -34.85 6.32
CA GLY A 43 20.41 -35.06 7.71
C GLY A 43 20.60 -33.74 8.49
N GLY A 44 19.82 -33.51 9.55
CA GLY A 44 20.01 -32.43 10.54
C GLY A 44 19.11 -31.20 10.30
N GLY A 45 18.14 -30.82 11.14
CA GLY A 45 17.98 -31.07 12.57
C GLY A 45 18.72 -30.01 13.37
N GLY A 46 18.05 -28.91 13.70
CA GLY A 46 18.62 -27.81 14.48
C GLY A 46 17.53 -26.88 15.02
N THR A 47 16.80 -27.34 16.03
CA THR A 47 16.04 -26.49 16.93
C THR A 47 17.02 -25.81 17.90
N SER A 48 16.90 -24.50 18.07
CA SER A 48 17.46 -23.82 19.25
C SER A 48 16.35 -23.11 20.00
N SER A 49 16.35 -23.35 21.29
CA SER A 49 15.41 -22.98 22.32
C SER A 49 16.02 -21.93 23.23
N GLY A 50 15.16 -21.19 23.94
CA GLY A 50 15.51 -20.49 25.18
C GLY A 50 15.87 -19.01 24.98
N GLY A 51 15.36 -18.07 25.76
CA GLY A 51 14.54 -18.18 26.95
C GLY A 51 14.05 -16.81 27.37
N GLY A 52 12.88 -16.78 28.00
CA GLY A 52 12.42 -15.61 28.74
C GLY A 52 13.12 -15.53 30.10
N THR A 53 13.34 -14.31 30.57
CA THR A 53 13.36 -13.99 32.00
C THR A 53 12.64 -12.68 32.24
N THR A 54 11.76 -12.73 33.22
CA THR A 54 10.95 -11.71 33.84
C THR A 54 11.78 -10.71 34.67
N SER A 55 11.38 -9.44 34.62
CA SER A 55 11.39 -8.49 35.75
C SER A 55 10.47 -7.33 35.33
N GLY A 56 9.49 -6.87 36.09
CA GLY A 56 9.42 -6.70 37.54
C GLY A 56 9.60 -5.21 37.82
N GLY A 57 8.51 -4.44 37.90
CA GLY A 57 8.58 -3.01 38.18
C GLY A 57 7.22 -2.33 38.17
N GLY A 58 6.47 -2.48 39.26
CA GLY A 58 5.31 -1.63 39.54
C GLY A 58 5.76 -0.22 39.91
N GLY A 59 5.09 0.78 39.34
CA GLY A 59 5.26 2.19 39.66
C GLY A 59 3.95 2.92 39.42
N THR A 60 3.26 3.25 40.51
CA THR A 60 2.08 4.10 40.54
C THR A 60 2.48 5.56 40.31
N SER A 61 1.95 6.19 39.26
CA SER A 61 1.84 7.65 39.20
C SER A 61 0.56 8.08 38.47
N THR A 62 -0.31 8.67 39.26
CA THR A 62 -1.50 9.44 38.90
C THR A 62 -1.15 10.70 38.09
N GLY A 63 -1.92 10.97 37.04
CA GLY A 63 -2.23 12.34 36.58
C GLY A 63 -1.89 12.66 35.13
N GLY A 64 -2.89 13.13 34.38
CA GLY A 64 -2.71 13.94 33.17
C GLY A 64 -3.19 13.28 31.89
N GLY A 65 -4.42 13.61 31.46
CA GLY A 65 -5.02 13.14 30.22
C GLY A 65 -4.27 13.57 28.96
N GLY A 66 -4.22 12.66 28.01
CA GLY A 66 -3.82 12.87 26.62
C GLY A 66 -4.25 11.61 25.89
N GLY A 67 -5.31 11.70 25.08
CA GLY A 67 -5.93 10.55 24.44
C GLY A 67 -4.92 9.78 23.62
N THR A 68 -4.66 8.53 24.01
CA THR A 68 -4.07 7.54 23.13
C THR A 68 -5.16 7.12 22.16
N THR A 69 -5.29 7.84 21.04
CA THR A 69 -6.00 7.30 19.88
C THR A 69 -5.19 6.11 19.41
N SER A 70 -5.80 4.93 19.55
CA SER A 70 -5.28 3.67 19.05
C SER A 70 -5.33 3.71 17.52
N GLY A 71 -4.37 4.39 16.90
CA GLY A 71 -3.98 4.04 15.55
C GLY A 71 -3.56 2.58 15.60
N GLY A 72 -4.31 1.71 14.91
CA GLY A 72 -4.04 0.28 14.90
C GLY A 72 -2.58 0.03 14.55
N THR A 73 -1.89 -0.81 15.32
CA THR A 73 -0.52 -1.22 15.00
C THR A 73 -0.53 -1.80 13.59
N PRO A 74 0.25 -1.26 12.64
CA PRO A 74 0.41 -1.89 11.34
C PRO A 74 0.87 -3.33 11.56
N THR A 75 0.08 -4.29 11.07
CA THR A 75 0.41 -5.71 11.25
C THR A 75 1.56 -6.15 10.36
N GLY A 76 2.05 -5.30 9.45
CA GLY A 76 3.38 -5.36 8.83
C GLY A 76 3.89 -6.75 8.43
N THR A 77 3.00 -7.64 8.00
CA THR A 77 3.32 -8.97 7.47
C THR A 77 2.66 -9.20 6.10
N GLY A 78 2.01 -8.18 5.54
CA GLY A 78 1.10 -8.31 4.40
C GLY A 78 1.80 -8.76 3.14
N SER A 79 1.65 -10.04 2.80
CA SER A 79 1.93 -10.49 1.44
C SER A 79 1.10 -9.66 0.46
N LEU A 80 1.60 -9.47 -0.76
CA LEU A 80 0.87 -8.74 -1.81
C LEU A 80 -0.58 -9.25 -1.97
N ALA A 81 -0.80 -10.55 -1.81
CA ALA A 81 -2.13 -11.16 -1.84
C ALA A 81 -3.08 -10.65 -0.73
N ALA A 82 -2.57 -10.43 0.49
CA ALA A 82 -3.36 -9.88 1.58
C ALA A 82 -3.70 -8.40 1.34
N PHE A 83 -2.75 -7.65 0.77
CA PHE A 83 -2.96 -6.27 0.35
C PHE A 83 -4.05 -6.19 -0.75
N ASP A 84 -3.95 -7.02 -1.79
CA ASP A 84 -4.88 -7.03 -2.91
C ASP A 84 -6.31 -7.40 -2.48
N ALA A 85 -6.45 -8.34 -1.55
CA ALA A 85 -7.75 -8.67 -0.98
C ALA A 85 -8.41 -7.47 -0.29
N LYS A 86 -7.64 -6.64 0.41
CA LYS A 86 -8.15 -5.40 1.03
C LYS A 86 -8.48 -4.34 -0.01
N ALA A 87 -7.64 -4.17 -1.03
CA ALA A 87 -7.90 -3.24 -2.13
C ALA A 87 -9.21 -3.55 -2.88
N LEU A 88 -9.49 -4.83 -3.12
CA LEU A 88 -10.76 -5.28 -3.72
C LEU A 88 -11.97 -4.93 -2.85
N ASN A 89 -11.88 -5.17 -1.54
CA ASN A 89 -12.96 -4.83 -0.62
C ASN A 89 -13.23 -3.32 -0.59
N TYR A 90 -12.18 -2.49 -0.60
CA TYR A 90 -12.33 -1.03 -0.64
C TYR A 90 -13.09 -0.53 -1.89
N ASN A 91 -12.92 -1.19 -3.04
CA ASN A 91 -13.62 -0.81 -4.28
C ASN A 91 -15.14 -1.01 -4.20
N LEU A 92 -15.62 -1.89 -3.33
CA LEU A 92 -17.05 -2.14 -3.12
C LEU A 92 -17.71 -1.11 -2.20
N LEU A 93 -16.92 -0.26 -1.53
CA LEU A 93 -17.42 0.71 -0.56
C LEU A 93 -17.94 1.98 -1.25
N VAL A 94 -18.90 2.62 -0.58
CA VAL A 94 -19.54 3.87 -1.03
C VAL A 94 -18.88 5.11 -0.39
N PRO A 95 -18.91 6.27 -1.07
CA PRO A 95 -18.45 7.53 -0.48
C PRO A 95 -19.20 7.91 0.80
N THR A 96 -18.62 8.82 1.57
CA THR A 96 -19.27 9.42 2.74
C THR A 96 -20.57 10.15 2.35
N ALA A 97 -21.61 10.04 3.18
CA ALA A 97 -22.88 10.73 2.91
C ALA A 97 -22.79 12.25 3.16
N THR A 98 -21.99 12.66 4.14
CA THR A 98 -21.82 14.06 4.58
C THR A 98 -20.35 14.45 4.60
N GLY A 99 -20.07 15.75 4.60
CA GLY A 99 -18.72 16.25 4.85
C GLY A 99 -18.18 15.79 6.21
N LEU A 100 -16.87 15.54 6.24
CA LEU A 100 -16.14 15.15 7.44
C LEU A 100 -15.63 16.39 8.20
N THR A 101 -15.47 16.27 9.51
CA THR A 101 -14.98 17.34 10.40
C THR A 101 -14.06 16.75 11.47
N GLY A 102 -13.27 17.60 12.11
CA GLY A 102 -12.32 17.20 13.15
C GLY A 102 -11.11 16.45 12.60
N THR A 103 -10.50 15.62 13.45
CA THR A 103 -9.30 14.85 13.12
C THR A 103 -9.55 13.34 13.21
N ALA A 104 -8.89 12.57 12.35
CA ALA A 104 -8.90 11.11 12.38
C ALA A 104 -7.50 10.57 12.12
N ASP A 105 -7.13 9.53 12.86
CA ASP A 105 -5.93 8.73 12.62
C ASP A 105 -6.29 7.53 11.76
N TYR A 106 -5.38 7.11 10.90
CA TYR A 106 -5.52 6.00 9.98
C TYR A 106 -4.26 5.16 10.02
N ALA A 107 -4.43 3.84 10.03
CA ALA A 107 -3.35 2.88 9.88
C ALA A 107 -3.67 1.92 8.74
N GLY A 108 -2.66 1.58 7.95
CA GLY A 108 -2.84 0.65 6.84
C GLY A 108 -1.54 0.31 6.13
N GLU A 109 -1.66 0.05 4.83
CA GLU A 109 -0.53 -0.37 4.00
C GLU A 109 -0.50 0.37 2.66
N ILE A 110 0.68 0.40 2.06
CA ILE A 110 0.97 0.91 0.73
C ILE A 110 1.69 -0.18 -0.06
N SER A 111 1.25 -0.45 -1.28
CA SER A 111 1.92 -1.37 -2.21
C SER A 111 2.56 -0.60 -3.36
N MET A 112 3.89 -0.57 -3.42
CA MET A 112 4.66 0.05 -4.50
C MET A 112 5.07 -1.01 -5.53
N LEU A 113 4.77 -0.79 -6.80
CA LEU A 113 5.21 -1.67 -7.87
C LEU A 113 6.72 -1.56 -8.09
N THR A 114 7.41 -2.68 -8.19
CA THR A 114 8.83 -2.74 -8.57
C THR A 114 8.95 -3.09 -10.05
N GLN A 115 10.14 -2.94 -10.66
CA GLN A 115 10.31 -3.25 -12.08
C GLN A 115 9.87 -4.70 -12.38
N ALA A 116 8.97 -4.85 -13.34
CA ALA A 116 8.57 -6.16 -13.84
C ALA A 116 9.81 -6.92 -14.37
N ASN A 117 9.87 -8.21 -14.10
CA ASN A 117 10.84 -9.10 -14.71
C ASN A 117 10.15 -10.26 -15.47
N ALA A 118 10.95 -11.10 -16.12
CA ALA A 118 10.45 -12.18 -16.96
C ALA A 118 9.60 -13.23 -16.22
N GLY A 119 9.73 -13.32 -14.88
CA GLY A 119 8.99 -14.25 -14.03
C GLY A 119 7.77 -13.63 -13.33
N ASN A 120 7.75 -12.31 -13.14
CA ASN A 120 6.67 -11.63 -12.43
C ASN A 120 6.49 -10.18 -12.94
N THR A 121 5.31 -9.89 -13.48
CA THR A 121 4.95 -8.54 -13.98
C THR A 121 4.28 -7.67 -12.93
N ALA A 122 3.99 -8.22 -11.75
CA ALA A 122 3.33 -7.56 -10.64
C ALA A 122 4.20 -7.60 -9.37
N GLU A 123 5.53 -7.54 -9.55
CA GLU A 123 6.43 -7.39 -8.41
C GLU A 123 6.10 -6.12 -7.65
N ALA A 124 6.07 -6.24 -6.33
CA ALA A 124 5.73 -5.14 -5.46
C ALA A 124 6.40 -5.30 -4.11
N VAL A 125 6.51 -4.18 -3.42
CA VAL A 125 6.83 -4.11 -2.00
C VAL A 125 5.66 -3.48 -1.27
N VAL A 126 5.29 -4.09 -0.16
CA VAL A 126 4.23 -3.60 0.72
C VAL A 126 4.88 -3.03 1.97
N GLY A 127 4.44 -1.87 2.41
CA GLY A 127 4.89 -1.28 3.67
C GLY A 127 3.75 -0.63 4.43
N ASP A 128 4.04 -0.27 5.66
CA ASP A 128 3.09 0.30 6.59
C ASP A 128 2.80 1.77 6.25
N LEU A 129 1.57 2.21 6.51
CA LEU A 129 1.13 3.60 6.43
C LEU A 129 0.47 3.99 7.76
N ASN A 130 0.96 5.06 8.37
CA ASN A 130 0.26 5.77 9.44
C ASN A 130 -0.03 7.19 8.97
N MET A 131 -1.25 7.65 9.17
CA MET A 131 -1.68 8.95 8.67
C MET A 131 -2.72 9.59 9.60
N THR A 132 -2.57 10.86 9.92
CA THR A 132 -3.56 11.68 10.60
C THR A 132 -4.10 12.72 9.61
N VAL A 133 -5.42 12.82 9.51
CA VAL A 133 -6.12 13.75 8.64
C VAL A 133 -6.98 14.71 9.47
N ASN A 134 -6.80 16.01 9.26
CA ASN A 134 -7.64 17.07 9.78
C ASN A 134 -8.56 17.58 8.67
N PHE A 135 -9.86 17.39 8.86
CA PHE A 135 -10.91 17.77 7.91
C PHE A 135 -11.41 19.20 8.08
N ASP A 136 -10.97 19.89 9.13
CA ASP A 136 -11.42 21.25 9.41
C ASP A 136 -10.88 22.23 8.35
N ALA A 137 -11.76 23.13 7.91
CA ALA A 137 -11.40 24.13 6.92
C ALA A 137 -10.29 25.05 7.43
N GLY A 138 -9.27 25.29 6.60
CA GLY A 138 -8.16 26.20 6.92
C GLY A 138 -7.02 25.58 7.73
N ALA A 139 -7.03 24.26 7.99
CA ALA A 139 -5.89 23.57 8.57
C ALA A 139 -4.62 23.76 7.69
N THR A 140 -3.53 24.22 8.29
CA THR A 140 -2.28 24.56 7.57
C THR A 140 -1.56 23.34 7.01
N ASN A 141 -1.68 22.19 7.68
CA ASN A 141 -1.18 20.88 7.24
C ASN A 141 -2.25 19.83 7.53
N PRO A 142 -3.27 19.70 6.67
CA PRO A 142 -4.44 18.87 6.95
C PRO A 142 -4.13 17.37 6.88
N VAL A 143 -2.94 16.97 6.41
CA VAL A 143 -2.51 15.58 6.40
C VAL A 143 -1.09 15.50 6.95
N THR A 144 -0.90 14.62 7.94
CA THR A 144 0.41 14.16 8.39
C THR A 144 0.48 12.67 8.20
N ALA A 145 1.56 12.16 7.61
CA ALA A 145 1.71 10.74 7.30
C ALA A 145 3.17 10.29 7.36
N THR A 146 3.34 9.00 7.66
CA THR A 146 4.59 8.26 7.60
C THR A 146 4.37 6.92 6.90
N ALA A 147 5.31 6.53 6.05
CA ALA A 147 5.33 5.21 5.41
C ALA A 147 6.71 4.56 5.54
N GLY A 148 6.76 3.26 5.77
CA GLY A 148 8.01 2.54 6.04
C GLY A 148 7.83 1.03 6.09
N ASN A 149 8.84 0.33 6.62
CA ASN A 149 8.84 -1.13 6.77
C ASN A 149 8.50 -1.89 5.48
N PHE A 150 8.98 -1.38 4.35
CA PHE A 150 8.66 -1.95 3.05
C PHE A 150 9.36 -3.30 2.86
N ALA A 151 8.61 -4.32 2.48
CA ALA A 151 9.12 -5.64 2.16
C ALA A 151 8.34 -6.27 1.00
N GLY A 152 9.00 -7.10 0.20
CA GLY A 152 8.39 -7.77 -0.94
C GLY A 152 9.45 -8.26 -1.90
N GLU A 153 9.20 -8.12 -3.19
CA GLU A 153 10.08 -8.62 -4.24
C GLU A 153 10.65 -7.46 -5.07
N VAL A 154 11.97 -7.48 -5.29
CA VAL A 154 12.69 -6.55 -6.15
C VAL A 154 13.54 -7.39 -7.10
N ASN A 155 13.27 -7.33 -8.40
CA ASN A 155 13.99 -8.07 -9.43
C ASN A 155 14.07 -9.58 -9.13
N GLY A 156 12.97 -10.19 -8.72
CA GLY A 156 12.90 -11.64 -8.44
C GLY A 156 13.44 -12.04 -7.06
N THR A 157 13.84 -11.07 -6.23
CA THR A 157 14.50 -11.31 -4.95
C THR A 157 13.71 -10.73 -3.80
N ALA A 158 13.41 -11.57 -2.80
CA ALA A 158 12.80 -11.13 -1.55
C ALA A 158 13.69 -10.09 -0.85
N THR A 159 13.16 -8.89 -0.67
CA THR A 159 13.92 -7.71 -0.28
C THR A 159 13.15 -6.90 0.77
N SER A 160 13.85 -6.48 1.82
CA SER A 160 13.37 -5.48 2.77
C SER A 160 14.07 -4.15 2.47
N ILE A 161 13.28 -3.09 2.27
CA ILE A 161 13.79 -1.75 1.97
C ILE A 161 13.82 -0.96 3.29
N GLY A 162 15.02 -0.50 3.64
CA GLY A 162 15.24 0.38 4.77
C GLY A 162 14.85 1.82 4.47
N GLY A 163 14.55 2.57 5.55
CA GLY A 163 14.19 3.98 5.50
C GLY A 163 12.71 4.24 5.74
N THR A 164 12.37 5.52 5.81
CA THR A 164 11.01 6.00 6.08
C THR A 164 10.71 7.23 5.24
N LEU A 165 9.49 7.32 4.73
CA LEU A 165 8.93 8.50 4.09
C LEU A 165 8.04 9.22 5.08
N SER A 166 8.10 10.55 5.12
CA SER A 166 7.26 11.35 6.02
C SER A 166 6.86 12.69 5.39
N THR A 167 5.64 13.12 5.67
CA THR A 167 5.17 14.50 5.42
C THR A 167 5.96 15.55 6.21
N ALA A 168 6.62 15.17 7.31
CA ALA A 168 7.47 16.08 8.08
C ALA A 168 8.71 16.54 7.28
N ASN A 169 9.09 15.78 6.26
CA ASN A 169 10.20 16.10 5.35
C ASN A 169 9.73 16.85 4.10
N ALA A 170 8.47 17.29 4.05
CA ALA A 170 7.93 18.04 2.91
C ALA A 170 8.64 19.40 2.75
N ILE A 171 8.81 19.82 1.51
CA ILE A 171 9.44 21.08 1.13
C ILE A 171 8.43 22.00 0.43
N ALA A 172 8.83 23.25 0.16
CA ALA A 172 8.00 24.19 -0.58
C ALA A 172 7.57 23.59 -1.94
N GLY A 173 6.26 23.64 -2.22
CA GLY A 173 5.65 23.07 -3.43
C GLY A 173 5.14 21.62 -3.28
N ASP A 174 5.39 20.96 -2.15
CA ASP A 174 4.71 19.73 -1.81
C ASP A 174 3.25 19.98 -1.40
N VAL A 175 2.37 19.00 -1.65
CA VAL A 175 0.93 19.15 -1.47
C VAL A 175 0.47 18.26 -0.32
N ASN A 176 -0.08 18.89 0.72
CA ASN A 176 -0.83 18.23 1.78
C ASN A 176 -2.20 18.90 1.84
N SER A 177 -3.25 18.21 1.37
CA SER A 177 -4.57 18.80 1.23
C SER A 177 -5.69 17.80 1.47
N VAL A 178 -6.81 18.34 1.92
CA VAL A 178 -8.09 17.63 2.01
C VAL A 178 -9.10 18.42 1.17
N THR A 179 -9.84 17.73 0.32
CA THR A 179 -10.90 18.32 -0.48
C THR A 179 -12.20 17.58 -0.22
N ALA A 180 -13.31 18.31 -0.18
CA ALA A 180 -14.63 17.74 -0.03
C ALA A 180 -15.54 18.30 -1.13
N THR A 181 -16.01 17.42 -2.01
CA THR A 181 -16.89 17.78 -3.12
C THR A 181 -18.26 17.16 -2.91
N SER A 182 -19.30 17.98 -2.84
CA SER A 182 -20.67 17.48 -2.84
C SER A 182 -21.01 16.92 -4.23
N THR A 183 -21.51 15.70 -4.24
CA THR A 183 -22.02 15.00 -5.41
C THR A 183 -23.51 14.74 -5.21
N GLY A 184 -24.26 14.55 -6.29
CA GLY A 184 -25.69 14.20 -6.18
C GLY A 184 -25.98 12.90 -5.40
N ALA A 185 -24.95 12.11 -5.09
CA ALA A 185 -25.04 10.83 -4.37
C ALA A 185 -24.35 10.84 -2.98
N GLY A 186 -23.79 11.97 -2.53
CA GLY A 186 -23.06 12.06 -1.26
C GLY A 186 -21.91 13.06 -1.32
N THR A 187 -21.01 13.05 -0.33
CA THR A 187 -19.80 13.88 -0.33
C THR A 187 -18.59 13.00 -0.68
N LEU A 188 -17.86 13.36 -1.73
CA LEU A 188 -16.55 12.78 -2.02
C LEU A 188 -15.49 13.58 -1.28
N THR A 189 -14.94 13.01 -0.20
CA THR A 189 -13.78 13.57 0.50
C THR A 189 -12.53 12.87 0.04
N SER A 190 -11.51 13.64 -0.36
CA SER A 190 -10.21 13.15 -0.81
C SER A 190 -9.11 13.76 0.04
N ALA A 191 -8.04 13.00 0.26
CA ALA A 191 -6.83 13.47 0.92
C ALA A 191 -5.61 13.18 0.03
N THR A 192 -4.74 14.17 -0.09
CA THR A 192 -3.47 14.11 -0.82
C THR A 192 -2.35 14.50 0.12
N ALA A 193 -1.24 13.78 0.07
CA ALA A 193 -0.05 14.10 0.86
C ALA A 193 1.23 13.78 0.10
N THR A 194 2.25 14.62 0.24
CA THR A 194 3.60 14.29 -0.22
C THR A 194 4.45 13.85 0.96
N LEU A 195 5.01 12.64 0.87
CA LEU A 195 5.98 12.11 1.81
C LEU A 195 7.37 12.11 1.18
N ARG A 196 8.38 12.46 1.97
CA ARG A 196 9.78 12.45 1.55
C ARG A 196 10.66 11.72 2.56
N GLY A 197 11.77 11.20 2.08
CA GLY A 197 12.79 10.59 2.91
C GLY A 197 13.85 9.94 2.05
N THR A 198 14.60 9.03 2.62
CA THR A 198 15.56 8.20 1.90
C THR A 198 15.13 6.75 2.00
N LEU A 199 15.26 6.00 0.90
CA LEU A 199 15.02 4.56 0.87
C LEU A 199 16.28 3.85 0.36
N SER A 200 16.57 2.68 0.93
CA SER A 200 17.69 1.85 0.50
C SER A 200 17.38 0.36 0.60
N ASP A 201 17.74 -0.43 -0.41
CA ASP A 201 17.74 -1.88 -0.35
C ASP A 201 19.16 -2.44 -0.09
N PRO A 202 19.28 -3.69 0.42
CA PRO A 202 20.59 -4.29 0.71
C PRO A 202 21.45 -4.54 -0.53
N THR A 203 20.83 -4.65 -1.71
CA THR A 203 21.55 -4.95 -2.96
C THR A 203 22.08 -3.68 -3.65
N GLY A 204 21.66 -2.49 -3.18
CA GLY A 204 22.00 -1.21 -3.78
C GLY A 204 21.25 -0.90 -5.08
N SER A 205 20.30 -1.76 -5.48
CA SER A 205 19.44 -1.53 -6.64
C SER A 205 18.54 -0.30 -6.44
N LEU A 206 18.12 -0.06 -5.20
CA LEU A 206 17.28 1.04 -4.80
C LEU A 206 17.99 1.78 -3.68
N SER A 207 18.55 2.96 -3.95
CA SER A 207 19.19 3.77 -2.90
C SER A 207 19.17 5.25 -3.27
N GLY A 208 18.45 6.06 -2.50
CA GLY A 208 18.34 7.49 -2.80
C GLY A 208 17.28 8.26 -2.04
N ASP A 209 17.22 9.55 -2.33
CA ASP A 209 16.12 10.42 -1.94
C ASP A 209 14.84 9.95 -2.63
N ALA A 210 13.80 9.74 -1.84
CA ALA A 210 12.51 9.24 -2.28
C ALA A 210 11.41 10.27 -2.00
N ARG A 211 10.51 10.39 -2.96
CA ARG A 211 9.31 11.20 -2.90
C ARG A 211 8.12 10.35 -3.27
N MET A 212 7.09 10.35 -2.43
CA MET A 212 5.84 9.66 -2.66
C MET A 212 4.69 10.66 -2.57
N ILE A 213 3.81 10.68 -3.57
CA ILE A 213 2.58 11.46 -3.55
C ILE A 213 1.43 10.47 -3.36
N LEU A 214 0.78 10.53 -2.20
CA LEU A 214 -0.43 9.78 -1.89
C LEU A 214 -1.65 10.55 -2.37
N SER A 215 -2.64 9.84 -2.90
CA SER A 215 -3.97 10.38 -3.20
C SER A 215 -5.02 9.31 -2.96
N GLY A 216 -5.98 9.60 -2.09
CA GLY A 216 -7.05 8.66 -1.78
C GLY A 216 -8.36 9.34 -1.44
N ASN A 217 -9.42 8.54 -1.53
CA ASN A 217 -10.76 8.95 -1.16
C ASN A 217 -11.14 8.32 0.18
N LEU A 218 -12.05 8.99 0.89
CA LEU A 218 -12.63 8.48 2.11
C LEU A 218 -14.01 7.91 1.83
N LYS A 219 -14.28 6.76 2.44
CA LYS A 219 -15.48 5.97 2.23
C LYS A 219 -16.07 5.52 3.55
N GLU A 220 -17.31 5.02 3.46
CA GLU A 220 -18.15 4.61 4.59
C GLU A 220 -18.55 5.75 5.54
N ALA A 221 -19.36 5.43 6.54
CA ALA A 221 -19.83 6.38 7.54
C ALA A 221 -18.64 7.00 8.28
N GLY A 222 -18.62 8.33 8.38
CA GLY A 222 -17.57 9.07 9.09
C GLY A 222 -16.16 8.94 8.49
N GLY A 223 -16.04 8.45 7.24
CA GLY A 223 -14.75 8.28 6.58
C GLY A 223 -13.91 7.18 7.21
N ALA A 224 -14.53 6.08 7.66
CA ALA A 224 -13.86 4.98 8.36
C ALA A 224 -12.76 4.29 7.54
N LYS A 225 -12.81 4.42 6.20
CA LYS A 225 -11.88 3.79 5.27
C LYS A 225 -11.30 4.82 4.32
N MET A 226 -10.00 4.74 4.09
CA MET A 226 -9.32 5.46 3.02
C MET A 226 -8.70 4.46 2.04
N GLY A 227 -8.75 4.80 0.76
CA GLY A 227 -8.07 4.02 -0.26
C GLY A 227 -7.88 4.82 -1.53
N GLY A 228 -6.85 4.46 -2.28
CA GLY A 228 -6.47 5.21 -3.47
C GLY A 228 -5.16 4.73 -4.05
N GLY A 229 -4.50 5.65 -4.75
CA GLY A 229 -3.25 5.39 -5.43
C GLY A 229 -2.12 6.25 -4.87
N HIS A 230 -0.93 5.96 -5.32
CA HIS A 230 0.19 6.85 -5.12
C HIS A 230 1.14 6.80 -6.31
N GLN A 231 2.01 7.80 -6.36
CA GLN A 231 3.15 7.82 -7.26
C GLN A 231 4.41 7.94 -6.42
N THR A 232 5.33 6.99 -6.57
CA THR A 232 6.65 7.04 -5.93
C THR A 232 7.71 7.34 -6.98
N THR A 233 8.65 8.21 -6.63
CA THR A 233 9.85 8.50 -7.39
C THR A 233 11.04 8.42 -6.45
N ILE A 234 12.05 7.65 -6.85
CA ILE A 234 13.34 7.57 -6.14
C ILE A 234 14.39 8.19 -7.04
N THR A 235 15.14 9.14 -6.50
CA THR A 235 16.28 9.78 -7.17
C THR A 235 17.54 9.09 -6.66
N PRO A 236 18.11 8.13 -7.41
CA PRO A 236 19.19 7.30 -6.90
C PRO A 236 20.49 8.09 -6.72
N PHE A 237 21.26 7.77 -5.68
CA PHE A 237 22.66 8.22 -5.59
C PHE A 237 23.50 7.39 -6.58
N GLY A 238 23.79 7.94 -7.76
CA GLY A 238 24.76 7.35 -8.70
C GLY A 238 24.21 6.55 -9.88
N GLY A 239 22.89 6.55 -10.13
CA GLY A 239 22.29 6.14 -11.41
C GLY A 239 21.28 4.98 -11.38
N GLY A 240 20.23 5.09 -12.22
CA GLY A 240 19.23 4.07 -12.60
C GLY A 240 18.10 3.78 -11.58
N SER A 241 16.89 4.34 -11.77
CA SER A 241 15.72 4.06 -10.91
C SER A 241 15.09 2.69 -11.22
N THR A 242 14.97 1.81 -10.21
CA THR A 242 14.42 0.44 -10.36
C THR A 242 12.97 0.26 -9.86
N ILE A 243 12.31 1.32 -9.39
CA ILE A 243 10.89 1.27 -9.03
C ILE A 243 10.02 1.67 -10.22
N ALA A 244 9.02 0.85 -10.54
CA ALA A 244 7.96 1.19 -11.48
C ALA A 244 7.01 2.20 -10.81
N THR A 245 6.81 3.34 -11.44
CA THR A 245 6.10 4.49 -10.86
C THR A 245 4.62 4.18 -10.62
N GLY A 246 4.25 3.83 -9.39
CA GLY A 246 2.86 3.78 -8.97
C GLY A 246 2.57 2.70 -7.94
N GLY A 247 1.33 2.69 -7.50
CA GLY A 247 0.84 1.69 -6.58
C GLY A 247 -0.47 2.11 -5.94
N SER A 248 -0.90 1.30 -4.98
CA SER A 248 -2.16 1.50 -4.27
C SER A 248 -1.92 1.71 -2.78
N LEU A 249 -2.90 2.28 -2.10
CA LEU A 249 -2.93 2.38 -0.64
C LEU A 249 -4.30 2.00 -0.11
N TRP A 250 -4.32 1.49 1.12
CA TRP A 250 -5.52 1.36 1.93
C TRP A 250 -5.20 1.71 3.38
N ALA A 251 -6.15 2.31 4.08
CA ALA A 251 -6.01 2.60 5.51
C ALA A 251 -7.37 2.62 6.22
N ASP A 252 -7.34 2.19 7.48
CA ASP A 252 -8.49 2.09 8.36
C ASP A 252 -8.34 3.09 9.51
N LYS A 253 -9.44 3.77 9.89
CA LYS A 253 -9.49 4.62 11.08
C LYS A 253 -9.46 3.82 12.38
#